data_AF-A0A7Y2TAC3-F1
#
_entry.id   AF-A0A7Y2TAC3-F1
#
_cell.length_a   1.000
_cell.length_b   1.000
_cell.length_c   1.000
_cell.angle_alpha   90.00
_cell.angle_beta   90.00
_cell.angle_gamma   90.00
#
_symmetry.space_group_name_H-M   'P 1'
#
loop_
_entity.id
_entity.type
_entity.pdbx_description
1 polymer ?
#
loop_
_entity_poly.entity_id
_entity_poly.type
_entity_poly.pdbx_seq_one_letter_code
_entity_poly.pdbx_strand_id
1 'polypeptide(L)'
;MTGHLDGTGLNGNLHIRNNQIRDYCNANNKILYDFADIETWDPDFTYFGNKIPNDNCDYDSDGNLIRDSNWAIEWQNAHIEGVDWYNCPSAHSQPLNANQKAYAAWWLWSRLAGWNPITGLNSELEQIPTVIALNQNYPNPFNPATIIKYSIPGRSFISLKIYDVLGNEISTIVNEEKPAGSYEIEFAATNLPSGVYFYQLKAGDFIETKKMVLMK
;
A
#
# COMPACT_ATOMS: atom_id res chain seq x y z
N MET A 1 12.36 -17.55 11.07
CA MET A 1 12.23 -16.58 12.17
C MET A 1 13.55 -15.87 12.32
N THR A 2 13.56 -14.60 12.68
CA THR A 2 14.78 -13.90 13.10
C THR A 2 15.12 -14.24 14.55
N GLY A 3 16.32 -13.90 15.00
CA GLY A 3 16.62 -13.85 16.44
C GLY A 3 16.00 -12.63 17.11
N HIS A 4 15.89 -12.68 18.44
CA HIS A 4 15.51 -11.55 19.29
C HIS A 4 16.60 -10.48 19.30
N LEU A 5 16.29 -9.23 19.63
CA LEU A 5 17.28 -8.17 19.77
C LEU A 5 18.17 -8.42 21.00
N ASP A 6 19.48 -8.27 20.84
CA ASP A 6 20.47 -8.47 21.90
C ASP A 6 21.10 -7.16 22.37
N GLY A 7 20.61 -6.02 21.86
CA GLY A 7 21.14 -4.72 22.19
C GLY A 7 22.51 -4.41 21.60
N THR A 8 22.96 -5.15 20.59
CA THR A 8 24.21 -4.86 19.85
C THR A 8 24.03 -3.82 18.74
N GLY A 9 22.79 -3.40 18.48
CA GLY A 9 22.45 -2.35 17.51
C GLY A 9 22.59 -2.77 16.05
N LEU A 10 22.46 -1.79 15.15
CA LEU A 10 22.41 -2.01 13.70
C LEU A 10 23.72 -2.55 13.10
N ASN A 11 24.85 -2.34 13.78
CA ASN A 11 26.16 -2.86 13.35
C ASN A 11 26.50 -4.21 14.02
N GLY A 12 25.64 -4.69 14.91
CA GLY A 12 25.83 -5.95 15.63
C GLY A 12 25.74 -7.16 14.70
N ASN A 13 26.47 -8.23 15.05
CA ASN A 13 26.43 -9.48 14.28
C ASN A 13 25.00 -10.03 14.18
N LEU A 14 24.19 -9.91 15.24
CA LEU A 14 22.82 -10.38 15.24
C LEU A 14 21.94 -9.64 14.22
N HIS A 15 22.03 -8.31 14.15
CA HIS A 15 21.32 -7.51 13.15
C HIS A 15 21.70 -7.94 11.72
N ILE A 16 22.99 -8.15 11.47
CA ILE A 16 23.49 -8.62 10.17
C ILE A 16 22.91 -10.01 9.83
N ARG A 17 22.87 -10.95 10.78
CA ARG A 17 22.28 -12.28 10.55
C ARG A 17 20.78 -12.23 10.34
N ASN A 18 20.07 -11.37 11.07
CA ASN A 18 18.64 -11.15 10.87
C ASN A 18 18.34 -10.59 9.47
N ASN A 19 19.15 -9.65 8.96
CA ASN A 19 19.01 -9.16 7.59
C ASN A 19 19.28 -10.24 6.55
N GLN A 20 20.28 -11.11 6.76
CA GLN A 20 20.51 -12.27 5.89
C GLN A 20 19.28 -13.20 5.82
N ILE A 21 18.59 -13.41 6.93
CA ILE A 21 17.34 -14.19 6.98
C ILE A 21 16.23 -13.47 6.21
N ARG A 22 16.06 -12.16 6.41
CA ARG A 22 15.07 -11.33 5.70
C ARG A 22 15.29 -11.37 4.19
N ASP A 23 16.52 -11.15 3.75
CA ASP A 23 16.91 -11.20 2.34
C ASP A 23 16.61 -12.56 1.72
N TYR A 24 16.95 -13.64 2.42
CA TYR A 24 16.63 -14.99 1.97
C TYR A 24 15.12 -15.22 1.86
N CYS A 25 14.34 -14.81 2.85
CA CYS A 25 12.88 -14.96 2.83
C CYS A 25 12.24 -14.18 1.68
N ASN A 26 12.66 -12.93 1.47
CA ASN A 26 12.18 -12.07 0.39
C ASN A 26 12.54 -12.67 -0.98
N ALA A 27 13.79 -13.08 -1.19
CA ALA A 27 14.26 -13.66 -2.45
C ALA A 27 13.57 -14.98 -2.80
N ASN A 28 13.07 -15.72 -1.80
CA ASN A 28 12.49 -17.05 -1.98
C ASN A 28 10.97 -17.08 -1.73
N ASN A 29 10.32 -15.92 -1.67
CA ASN A 29 8.89 -15.75 -1.40
C ASN A 29 8.43 -16.58 -0.18
N LYS A 30 9.18 -16.49 0.92
CA LYS A 30 8.88 -17.17 2.18
C LYS A 30 8.25 -16.17 3.15
N ILE A 31 7.29 -16.65 3.93
CA ILE A 31 6.73 -15.88 5.03
C ILE A 31 7.72 -15.92 6.19
N LEU A 32 8.02 -14.75 6.74
CA LEU A 32 8.92 -14.59 7.88
C LEU A 32 8.13 -14.10 9.10
N TYR A 33 8.37 -14.76 10.23
CA TYR A 33 7.98 -14.25 11.54
C TYR A 33 9.20 -13.60 12.18
N ASP A 34 9.16 -12.28 12.29
CA ASP A 34 10.32 -11.42 12.55
C ASP A 34 10.26 -10.87 13.99
N PHE A 35 10.89 -11.57 14.92
CA PHE A 35 10.98 -11.13 16.31
C PHE A 35 11.70 -9.79 16.45
N ALA A 36 12.76 -9.59 15.67
CA ALA A 36 13.59 -8.40 15.79
C ALA A 36 12.83 -7.16 15.31
N ASP A 37 11.99 -7.30 14.28
CA ASP A 37 11.12 -6.22 13.83
C ASP A 37 10.06 -5.87 14.88
N ILE A 38 9.38 -6.88 15.46
CA ILE A 38 8.39 -6.66 16.53
C ILE A 38 9.02 -5.94 17.74
N GLU A 39 10.26 -6.25 18.08
CA GLU A 39 10.97 -5.64 19.21
C GLU A 39 11.53 -4.23 18.92
N THR A 40 11.42 -3.77 17.67
CA THR A 40 11.98 -2.52 17.19
C THR A 40 10.95 -1.39 17.10
N TRP A 41 9.66 -1.70 17.15
CA TRP A 41 8.57 -0.74 16.99
C TRP A 41 7.57 -0.82 18.15
N ASP A 42 7.03 0.33 18.55
CA ASP A 42 5.82 0.36 19.38
C ASP A 42 4.56 0.31 18.50
N PRO A 43 3.37 0.12 19.10
CA PRO A 43 2.10 0.11 18.36
C PRO A 43 1.75 1.41 17.62
N ASP A 44 2.40 2.54 17.96
CA ASP A 44 2.21 3.84 17.31
C ASP A 44 3.22 4.11 16.19
N PHE A 45 4.00 3.10 15.80
CA PHE A 45 5.04 3.16 14.78
C PHE A 45 6.22 4.08 15.14
N THR A 46 6.57 4.19 16.43
CA THR A 46 7.85 4.74 16.86
C THR A 46 8.95 3.72 16.64
N TYR A 47 10.03 4.12 15.96
CA TYR A 47 11.19 3.27 15.69
C TYR A 47 12.25 3.35 16.79
N PHE A 48 12.71 2.20 17.29
CA PHE A 48 13.75 2.09 18.32
C PHE A 48 15.04 1.44 17.83
N GLY A 49 15.13 0.95 16.58
CA GLY A 49 16.23 0.06 16.16
C GLY A 49 17.61 0.70 16.17
N ASN A 50 17.68 2.02 16.04
CA ASN A 50 18.92 2.81 16.15
C ASN A 50 19.30 3.14 17.61
N LYS A 51 18.46 2.78 18.59
CA LYS A 51 18.64 3.03 20.03
C LYS A 51 19.09 1.78 20.81
N ILE A 52 19.80 0.88 20.13
CA ILE A 52 20.34 -0.38 20.67
C ILE A 52 19.36 -1.20 21.56
N PRO A 53 18.11 -1.43 21.10
CA PRO A 53 17.10 -2.11 21.90
C PRO A 53 17.42 -3.60 22.11
N ASN A 54 16.89 -4.20 23.17
CA ASN A 54 16.98 -5.64 23.45
C ASN A 54 15.60 -6.33 23.51
N ASP A 55 15.63 -7.64 23.71
CA ASP A 55 14.46 -8.53 23.86
C ASP A 55 13.56 -8.17 25.05
N ASN A 56 14.13 -7.56 26.09
CA ASN A 56 13.41 -7.01 27.24
C ASN A 56 12.74 -5.65 26.96
N CYS A 57 12.83 -5.12 25.74
CA CYS A 57 12.28 -3.82 25.32
C CYS A 57 13.03 -2.60 25.90
N ASP A 58 14.20 -2.81 26.48
CA ASP A 58 15.06 -1.73 26.98
C ASP A 58 15.80 -1.07 25.81
N TYR A 59 15.96 0.25 25.83
CA TYR A 59 16.67 1.02 24.81
C TYR A 59 17.49 2.17 25.42
N ASP A 60 18.42 2.68 24.63
CA ASP A 60 19.27 3.84 24.97
C ASP A 60 18.57 5.14 24.53
N SER A 61 18.09 5.92 25.50
CA SER A 61 17.27 7.09 25.22
C SER A 61 18.08 8.32 24.77
N ASP A 62 19.35 8.42 25.14
CA ASP A 62 20.19 9.61 24.98
C ASP A 62 21.45 9.38 24.12
N GLY A 63 21.71 8.13 23.70
CA GLY A 63 22.85 7.74 22.86
C GLY A 63 24.14 7.52 23.63
N ASN A 64 24.09 7.34 24.95
CA ASN A 64 25.26 7.15 25.80
C ASN A 64 25.75 5.68 25.88
N LEU A 65 25.12 4.78 25.12
CA LEU A 65 25.36 3.32 25.08
C LEU A 65 24.93 2.57 26.35
N ILE A 66 24.11 3.19 27.19
CA ILE A 66 23.47 2.59 28.36
C ILE A 66 21.97 2.55 28.09
N ARG A 67 21.37 1.38 28.27
CA ARG A 67 19.92 1.26 28.21
C ARG A 67 19.31 1.75 29.51
N ASP A 68 18.61 2.87 29.43
CA ASP A 68 18.05 3.60 30.57
C ASP A 68 16.52 3.78 30.48
N SER A 69 15.92 3.38 29.36
CA SER A 69 14.50 3.44 29.10
C SER A 69 13.93 2.10 28.62
N ASN A 70 12.61 1.96 28.68
CA ASN A 70 11.91 0.77 28.19
C ASN A 70 10.64 1.17 27.42
N TRP A 71 10.65 0.96 26.11
CA TRP A 71 9.61 1.51 25.23
C TRP A 71 8.25 0.87 25.48
N ALA A 72 8.23 -0.41 25.86
CA ALA A 72 6.99 -1.13 26.11
C ALA A 72 6.33 -0.65 27.40
N ILE A 73 7.10 -0.44 28.46
CA ILE A 73 6.60 0.13 29.73
C ILE A 73 6.09 1.56 29.51
N GLU A 74 6.85 2.38 28.78
CA GLU A 74 6.46 3.76 28.43
C GLU A 74 5.10 3.77 27.71
N TRP A 75 4.92 2.91 26.71
CA TRP A 75 3.67 2.79 25.97
C TRP A 75 2.53 2.27 26.85
N GLN A 76 2.77 1.22 27.63
CA GLN A 76 1.78 0.64 28.54
C GLN A 76 1.25 1.65 29.56
N ASN A 77 2.13 2.50 30.10
CA ASN A 77 1.74 3.54 31.06
C ASN A 77 0.91 4.67 30.44
N ALA A 78 1.03 4.86 29.12
CA ALA A 78 0.27 5.86 28.37
C ALA A 78 -1.09 5.33 27.85
N HIS A 79 -1.37 4.03 28.00
CA HIS A 79 -2.51 3.34 27.39
C HIS A 79 -3.30 2.48 28.39
N ILE A 80 -4.50 2.04 28.00
CA ILE A 80 -5.45 1.39 28.91
C ILE A 80 -5.26 -0.13 28.89
N GLU A 81 -4.89 -0.72 30.04
CA GLU A 81 -4.87 -2.18 30.23
C GLU A 81 -6.26 -2.79 30.04
N GLY A 82 -6.34 -3.89 29.30
CA GLY A 82 -7.57 -4.60 28.95
C GLY A 82 -8.27 -4.06 27.69
N VAL A 83 -7.79 -2.95 27.14
CA VAL A 83 -8.29 -2.34 25.89
C VAL A 83 -7.19 -2.31 24.84
N ASP A 84 -6.12 -1.58 25.13
CA ASP A 84 -5.02 -1.33 24.20
C ASP A 84 -3.93 -2.41 24.30
N TRP A 85 -3.74 -2.95 25.50
CA TRP A 85 -2.82 -4.06 25.77
C TRP A 85 -3.35 -4.96 26.89
N TYR A 86 -2.81 -6.16 27.01
CA TYR A 86 -3.26 -7.14 28.01
C TYR A 86 -2.09 -7.64 28.83
N ASN A 87 -2.24 -7.61 30.15
CA ASN A 87 -1.21 -8.14 31.04
C ASN A 87 -1.10 -9.66 30.90
N CYS A 88 -0.01 -10.11 30.29
CA CYS A 88 0.36 -11.49 30.12
C CYS A 88 1.81 -11.66 30.60
N PRO A 89 2.03 -12.40 31.70
CA PRO A 89 3.39 -12.69 32.16
C PRO A 89 4.20 -13.39 31.06
N SER A 90 5.36 -12.84 30.74
CA SER A 90 6.28 -13.41 29.74
C SER A 90 7.71 -13.42 30.28
N ALA A 91 8.46 -14.47 29.93
CA ALA A 91 9.87 -14.52 30.29
C ALA A 91 10.67 -13.60 29.37
N HIS A 92 11.56 -12.80 29.96
CA HIS A 92 12.53 -11.96 29.24
C HIS A 92 11.90 -10.94 28.26
N SER A 93 10.70 -10.41 28.57
CA SER A 93 10.00 -9.41 27.76
C SER A 93 8.92 -8.70 28.59
N GLN A 94 8.42 -7.57 28.08
CA GLN A 94 7.27 -6.87 28.64
C GLN A 94 5.93 -7.45 28.12
N PRO A 95 4.82 -7.35 28.88
CA PRO A 95 3.51 -7.85 28.47
C PRO A 95 3.05 -7.35 27.10
N LEU A 96 3.24 -6.07 26.79
CA LEU A 96 2.87 -5.50 25.50
C LEU A 96 3.57 -6.20 24.34
N ASN A 97 4.90 -6.37 24.42
CA ASN A 97 5.68 -7.07 23.40
C ASN A 97 5.25 -8.54 23.27
N ALA A 98 4.87 -9.19 24.38
CA ALA A 98 4.28 -10.53 24.34
C ALA A 98 2.92 -10.56 23.63
N ASN A 99 2.05 -9.56 23.84
CA ASN A 99 0.81 -9.40 23.09
C ASN A 99 1.09 -9.25 21.59
N GLN A 100 2.01 -8.35 21.22
CA GLN A 100 2.38 -8.12 19.82
C GLN A 100 2.89 -9.40 19.14
N LYS A 101 3.76 -10.16 19.80
CA LYS A 101 4.21 -11.48 19.33
C LYS A 101 3.03 -12.45 19.15
N ALA A 102 2.13 -12.53 20.12
CA ALA A 102 0.95 -13.39 20.02
C ALA A 102 0.05 -13.01 18.83
N TYR A 103 -0.19 -11.71 18.61
CA TYR A 103 -0.95 -11.22 17.46
C TYR A 103 -0.27 -11.52 16.15
N ALA A 104 1.03 -11.24 16.01
CA ALA A 104 1.80 -11.56 14.82
C ALA A 104 1.78 -13.07 14.52
N ALA A 105 1.85 -13.92 15.57
CA ALA A 105 1.83 -15.37 15.40
C ALA A 105 0.45 -15.85 14.95
N TRP A 106 -0.62 -15.30 15.54
CA TRP A 106 -1.97 -15.58 15.09
C TRP A 106 -2.16 -15.16 13.62
N TRP A 107 -1.70 -13.97 13.24
CA TRP A 107 -1.73 -13.49 11.87
C TRP A 107 -1.00 -14.43 10.92
N LEU A 108 0.22 -14.85 11.26
CA LEU A 108 0.99 -15.83 10.49
C LEU A 108 0.20 -17.12 10.23
N TRP A 109 -0.32 -17.74 11.29
CA TRP A 109 -1.02 -19.02 11.18
C TRP A 109 -2.34 -18.89 10.42
N SER A 110 -3.08 -17.81 10.65
CA SER A 110 -4.30 -17.53 9.91
C SER A 110 -4.01 -17.38 8.42
N ARG A 111 -2.97 -16.62 8.04
CA ARG A 111 -2.56 -16.47 6.64
C ARG A 111 -2.15 -17.80 6.02
N LEU A 112 -1.39 -18.63 6.74
CA LEU A 112 -0.99 -19.97 6.29
C LEU A 112 -2.18 -20.93 6.14
N ALA A 113 -3.20 -20.79 6.97
CA ALA A 113 -4.45 -21.54 6.89
C ALA A 113 -5.39 -21.03 5.77
N GLY A 114 -4.96 -20.04 4.98
CA GLY A 114 -5.73 -19.49 3.87
C GLY A 114 -6.74 -18.42 4.28
N TRP A 115 -6.72 -17.95 5.54
CA TRP A 115 -7.49 -16.78 5.93
C TRP A 115 -6.86 -15.55 5.28
N ASN A 116 -7.65 -14.88 4.44
CA ASN A 116 -7.30 -13.57 3.93
C ASN A 116 -8.12 -12.54 4.71
N PRO A 117 -7.50 -11.75 5.59
CA PRO A 117 -8.20 -10.69 6.29
C PRO A 117 -8.79 -9.74 5.26
N ILE A 118 -10.10 -9.63 5.25
CA ILE A 118 -10.76 -8.45 4.71
C ILE A 118 -10.49 -7.37 5.75
N THR A 119 -9.29 -6.78 5.73
CA THR A 119 -9.07 -5.51 6.41
C THR A 119 -10.13 -4.56 5.88
N GLY A 120 -10.95 -3.97 6.74
CA GLY A 120 -12.16 -3.22 6.42
C GLY A 120 -11.94 -1.95 5.59
N LEU A 121 -11.42 -2.12 4.39
CA LEU A 121 -11.41 -1.26 3.23
C LEU A 121 -11.68 -2.21 2.06
N ASN A 122 -12.97 -2.42 1.78
CA ASN A 122 -13.39 -2.72 0.41
C ASN A 122 -13.08 -1.47 -0.43
N SER A 123 -11.81 -1.23 -0.72
CA SER A 123 -11.44 -0.72 -2.02
C SER A 123 -10.71 -1.88 -2.64
N GLU A 124 -11.22 -2.37 -3.76
CA GLU A 124 -10.44 -3.11 -4.73
C GLU A 124 -8.98 -2.64 -4.63
N LEU A 125 -8.03 -3.57 -4.47
CA LEU A 125 -6.68 -3.27 -4.93
C LEU A 125 -6.87 -2.90 -6.40
N GLU A 126 -7.06 -1.61 -6.69
CA GLU A 126 -6.76 -1.05 -7.98
C GLU A 126 -5.29 -1.38 -8.14
N GLN A 127 -5.08 -2.52 -8.78
CA GLN A 127 -3.80 -3.01 -9.20
C GLN A 127 -3.18 -1.82 -9.90
N ILE A 128 -2.20 -1.15 -9.27
CA ILE A 128 -1.61 0.06 -9.84
C ILE A 128 -1.22 -0.33 -11.26
N PRO A 129 -1.81 0.30 -12.28
CA PRO A 129 -1.63 -0.15 -13.65
C PRO A 129 -0.15 -0.18 -13.94
N THR A 130 0.37 -1.24 -14.56
CA THR A 130 1.79 -1.27 -14.95
C THR A 130 2.04 -0.56 -16.28
N VAL A 131 0.96 -0.28 -17.02
CA VAL A 131 0.99 0.33 -18.35
C VAL A 131 -0.09 1.39 -18.50
N ILE A 132 0.15 2.35 -19.40
CA ILE A 132 -0.88 3.28 -19.87
C ILE A 132 -1.79 2.50 -20.82
N ALA A 133 -3.11 2.54 -20.59
CA ALA A 133 -4.07 1.89 -21.47
C ALA A 133 -5.35 2.72 -21.58
N LEU A 134 -5.89 2.82 -22.80
CA LEU A 134 -7.25 3.30 -23.05
C LEU A 134 -8.14 2.10 -23.32
N ASN A 135 -9.30 2.00 -22.67
CA ASN A 135 -10.27 0.93 -22.91
C ASN A 135 -11.34 1.35 -23.92
N GLN A 136 -11.96 0.36 -24.53
CA GLN A 136 -13.15 0.59 -25.36
C GLN A 136 -14.28 1.13 -24.47
N ASN A 137 -14.92 2.21 -24.90
CA ASN A 137 -16.04 2.80 -24.18
C ASN A 137 -17.20 1.78 -24.06
N TYR A 138 -17.92 1.80 -22.94
CA TYR A 138 -19.07 0.91 -22.73
C TYR A 138 -20.25 1.69 -22.15
N PRO A 139 -21.46 1.52 -22.72
CA PRO A 139 -21.79 0.74 -23.91
C PRO A 139 -21.19 1.35 -25.20
N ASN A 140 -21.04 0.55 -26.26
CA ASN A 140 -20.74 1.01 -27.62
C ASN A 140 -21.40 0.06 -28.66
N PRO A 141 -22.40 0.51 -29.45
CA PRO A 141 -22.93 1.88 -29.52
C PRO A 141 -23.57 2.37 -28.22
N PHE A 142 -23.65 3.69 -28.03
CA PHE A 142 -24.17 4.31 -26.81
C PHE A 142 -25.30 5.30 -27.07
N ASN A 143 -26.12 5.55 -26.04
CA ASN A 143 -27.22 6.53 -26.07
C ASN A 143 -27.63 7.01 -24.67
N PRO A 144 -27.62 8.33 -24.38
CA PRO A 144 -26.74 9.35 -24.94
C PRO A 144 -25.37 9.37 -24.24
N ALA A 145 -25.16 8.50 -23.23
CA ALA A 145 -23.96 8.48 -22.40
C ALA A 145 -23.20 7.15 -22.50
N THR A 146 -21.89 7.21 -22.30
CA THR A 146 -20.98 6.05 -22.25
C THR A 146 -19.88 6.28 -21.23
N ILE A 147 -19.27 5.20 -20.73
CA ILE A 147 -18.14 5.27 -19.82
C ILE A 147 -16.86 4.99 -20.60
N ILE A 148 -15.90 5.90 -20.50
CA ILE A 148 -14.54 5.74 -21.01
C ILE A 148 -13.65 5.40 -19.82
N LYS A 149 -12.95 4.25 -19.91
CA LYS A 149 -12.00 3.83 -18.88
C LYS A 149 -10.57 3.94 -19.40
N TYR A 150 -9.65 4.40 -18.56
CA TYR A 150 -8.22 4.45 -18.87
C TYR A 150 -7.39 4.26 -17.61
N SER A 151 -6.13 3.90 -17.78
CA SER A 151 -5.23 3.56 -16.68
C SER A 151 -3.87 4.23 -16.88
N ILE A 152 -3.23 4.66 -15.80
CA ILE A 152 -1.88 5.25 -15.84
C ILE A 152 -0.97 4.72 -14.72
N PRO A 153 0.29 4.37 -15.02
CA PRO A 153 1.19 3.68 -14.08
C PRO A 153 1.94 4.62 -13.14
N GLY A 154 1.92 5.91 -13.41
CA GLY A 154 2.67 6.93 -12.68
C GLY A 154 1.98 8.28 -12.80
N ARG A 155 2.42 9.24 -11.99
CA ARG A 155 1.94 10.62 -12.09
C ARG A 155 2.29 11.16 -13.48
N SER A 156 1.30 11.67 -14.20
CA SER A 156 1.47 12.15 -15.58
C SER A 156 0.41 13.20 -15.94
N PHE A 157 0.77 14.11 -16.84
CA PHE A 157 -0.19 15.03 -17.44
C PHE A 157 -0.99 14.32 -18.53
N ILE A 158 -2.31 14.28 -18.37
CA ILE A 158 -3.22 13.51 -19.22
C ILE A 158 -4.16 14.46 -19.97
N SER A 159 -4.31 14.22 -21.28
CA SER A 159 -5.33 14.86 -22.10
C SER A 159 -6.24 13.80 -22.73
N LEU A 160 -7.53 13.86 -22.46
CA LEU A 160 -8.57 13.02 -23.08
C LEU A 160 -9.52 13.93 -23.86
N LYS A 161 -9.55 13.76 -25.19
CA LYS A 161 -10.31 14.62 -26.11
C LYS A 161 -11.18 13.82 -27.06
N ILE A 162 -12.30 14.40 -27.47
CA ILE A 162 -13.26 13.86 -28.43
C ILE A 162 -13.12 14.58 -29.77
N TYR A 163 -13.16 13.82 -30.85
CA TYR A 163 -13.04 14.28 -32.23
C TYR A 163 -14.18 13.77 -33.11
N ASP A 164 -14.54 14.54 -34.13
CA ASP A 164 -15.41 14.09 -35.21
C ASP A 164 -14.63 13.27 -36.27
N VAL A 165 -15.33 12.81 -37.31
CA VAL A 165 -14.74 12.06 -38.43
C VAL A 165 -13.77 12.87 -39.30
N LEU A 166 -13.81 14.19 -39.20
CA LEU A 166 -12.91 15.10 -39.91
C LEU A 166 -11.67 15.45 -39.07
N GLY A 167 -11.61 15.02 -37.81
CA GLY A 167 -10.53 15.33 -36.88
C GLY A 167 -10.69 16.65 -36.14
N ASN A 168 -11.86 17.30 -36.20
CA ASN A 168 -12.12 18.49 -35.40
C ASN A 168 -12.34 18.10 -33.93
N GLU A 169 -11.70 18.83 -33.02
CA GLU A 169 -11.93 18.66 -31.58
C GLU A 169 -13.34 19.14 -31.22
N ILE A 170 -14.14 18.24 -30.66
CA ILE A 170 -15.52 18.49 -30.24
C ILE A 170 -15.59 18.82 -28.75
N SER A 171 -14.76 18.15 -27.93
CA SER A 171 -14.75 18.35 -26.48
C SER A 171 -13.43 17.88 -25.88
N THR A 172 -12.98 18.58 -24.83
CA THR A 172 -11.90 18.13 -23.95
C THR A 172 -12.53 17.64 -22.65
N ILE A 173 -12.35 16.35 -22.33
CA ILE A 173 -12.92 15.71 -21.15
C ILE A 173 -11.96 15.80 -19.96
N VAL A 174 -10.67 15.59 -20.20
CA VAL A 174 -9.61 15.65 -19.18
C VAL A 174 -8.43 16.43 -19.75
N ASN A 175 -7.83 17.31 -18.96
CA ASN A 175 -6.63 18.06 -19.33
C ASN A 175 -5.87 18.53 -18.08
N GLU A 176 -5.38 17.58 -17.29
CA GLU A 176 -4.75 17.84 -16.00
C GLU A 176 -3.73 16.77 -15.62
N GLU A 177 -2.94 17.04 -14.57
CA GLU A 177 -2.03 16.07 -13.98
C GLU A 177 -2.80 15.10 -13.06
N LYS A 178 -2.61 13.79 -13.28
CA LYS A 178 -3.25 12.73 -12.49
C LYS A 178 -2.18 11.83 -11.84
N PRO A 179 -2.39 11.35 -10.60
CA PRO A 179 -1.54 10.33 -9.98
C PRO A 179 -1.70 8.96 -10.66
N ALA A 180 -0.90 7.96 -10.27
CA ALA A 180 -1.09 6.59 -10.77
C ALA A 180 -2.46 6.05 -10.35
N GLY A 181 -3.17 5.35 -11.26
CA GLY A 181 -4.49 4.79 -10.97
C GLY A 181 -5.29 4.42 -12.22
N SER A 182 -6.45 3.80 -11.99
CA SER A 182 -7.46 3.60 -13.02
C SER A 182 -8.54 4.68 -12.91
N TYR A 183 -9.04 5.12 -14.05
CA TYR A 183 -10.00 6.22 -14.12
C TYR A 183 -11.17 5.82 -15.02
N GLU A 184 -12.37 6.13 -14.55
CA GLU A 184 -13.60 6.01 -15.32
C GLU A 184 -14.23 7.39 -15.44
N ILE A 185 -14.60 7.76 -16.66
CA ILE A 185 -15.28 9.02 -16.92
C ILE A 185 -16.49 8.81 -17.80
N GLU A 186 -17.61 9.38 -17.37
CA GLU A 186 -18.83 9.41 -18.16
C GLU A 186 -18.74 10.52 -19.22
N PHE A 187 -19.05 10.17 -20.46
CA PHE A 187 -19.20 11.11 -21.56
C PHE A 187 -20.67 11.12 -22.02
N ALA A 188 -21.33 12.27 -21.86
CA ALA A 188 -22.70 12.49 -22.31
C ALA A 188 -22.72 13.31 -23.62
N ALA A 189 -23.25 12.72 -24.68
CA ALA A 189 -23.31 13.29 -26.03
C ALA A 189 -24.70 13.88 -26.37
N THR A 190 -25.37 14.47 -25.39
CA THR A 190 -26.77 14.93 -25.50
C THR A 190 -26.98 15.90 -26.67
N ASN A 191 -25.98 16.75 -26.97
CA ASN A 191 -26.05 17.76 -28.02
C ASN A 191 -25.37 17.34 -29.34
N LEU A 192 -24.95 16.09 -29.48
CA LEU A 192 -24.29 15.58 -30.68
C LEU A 192 -25.26 14.76 -31.56
N PRO A 193 -25.17 14.84 -32.90
CA PRO A 193 -25.97 13.99 -33.79
C PRO A 193 -25.50 12.53 -33.75
N SER A 194 -26.40 11.58 -34.05
CA SER A 194 -26.02 10.17 -34.24
C SER A 194 -24.91 10.04 -35.28
N GLY A 195 -23.89 9.25 -34.98
CA GLY A 195 -22.71 9.19 -35.84
C GLY A 195 -21.51 8.53 -35.17
N VAL A 196 -20.39 8.55 -35.89
CA VAL A 196 -19.11 8.02 -35.43
C VAL A 196 -18.27 9.15 -34.86
N TYR A 197 -17.68 8.91 -33.71
CA TYR A 197 -16.76 9.83 -33.04
C TYR A 197 -15.51 9.08 -32.61
N PHE A 198 -14.44 9.83 -32.35
CA PHE A 198 -13.18 9.29 -31.85
C PHE A 198 -12.83 9.94 -30.52
N TYR A 199 -12.20 9.19 -29.63
CA TYR A 199 -11.64 9.73 -28.41
C TYR A 199 -10.18 9.34 -28.32
N GLN A 200 -9.34 10.30 -27.93
CA GLN A 200 -7.90 10.15 -27.87
C GLN A 200 -7.39 10.46 -26.48
N LEU A 201 -6.60 9.55 -25.93
CA LEU A 201 -5.84 9.72 -24.70
C LEU A 201 -4.39 10.04 -25.06
N LYS A 202 -3.87 11.14 -24.52
CA LYS A 202 -2.45 11.52 -24.59
C LYS A 202 -1.86 11.62 -23.19
N ALA A 203 -0.72 10.96 -22.99
CA ALA A 203 -0.01 10.89 -21.72
C ALA A 203 1.51 10.83 -21.98
N GLY A 204 2.20 11.98 -21.91
CA GLY A 204 3.59 12.08 -22.37
C GLY A 204 3.71 11.71 -23.86
N ASP A 205 4.51 10.68 -24.16
CA ASP A 205 4.72 10.15 -25.52
C ASP A 205 3.64 9.14 -25.95
N PHE A 206 2.80 8.68 -25.02
CA PHE A 206 1.72 7.76 -25.34
C PHE A 206 0.53 8.49 -25.96
N ILE A 207 0.06 8.00 -27.11
CA ILE A 207 -1.16 8.45 -27.77
C ILE A 207 -1.95 7.22 -28.23
N GLU A 208 -3.18 7.07 -27.74
CA GLU A 208 -4.10 6.03 -28.20
C GLU A 208 -5.44 6.66 -28.56
N THR A 209 -6.00 6.25 -29.70
CA THR A 209 -7.30 6.71 -30.19
C THR A 209 -8.24 5.53 -30.39
N LYS A 210 -9.49 5.64 -29.92
CA LYS A 210 -10.53 4.64 -30.13
C LYS A 210 -11.79 5.25 -30.71
N LYS A 211 -12.56 4.40 -31.40
CA LYS A 211 -13.81 4.76 -32.09
C LYS A 211 -15.00 4.48 -31.18
N MET A 212 -15.95 5.39 -31.14
CA MET A 212 -17.25 5.20 -30.49
C MET A 212 -18.39 5.57 -31.45
N VAL A 213 -19.55 4.93 -31.27
CA VAL A 213 -20.73 5.13 -32.12
C VAL A 213 -21.90 5.61 -31.24
N LEU A 214 -22.40 6.80 -31.53
CA LEU A 214 -23.60 7.34 -30.90
C LEU A 214 -24.83 6.96 -31.74
N MET A 215 -25.81 6.31 -31.13
CA MET A 215 -27.09 5.98 -31.76
C MET A 215 -28.25 6.51 -30.91
N LYS A 216 -28.89 7.59 -31.38
CA LYS A 216 -30.16 8.09 -30.81
C LYS A 216 -31.37 7.45 -31.48
#